data_AF-A0A929DCQ1-F1
#
_entry.id   AF-A0A929DCQ1-F1
#
_cell.length_a   1.000
_cell.length_b   1.000
_cell.length_c   1.000
_cell.angle_alpha   90.00
_cell.angle_beta   90.00
_cell.angle_gamma   90.00
#
_symmetry.space_group_name_H-M   'P 1'
#
loop_
_entity.id
_entity.type
_entity.pdbx_description
1 polymer ?
#
loop_
_entity_poly.entity_id
_entity_poly.type
_entity_poly.pdbx_seq_one_letter_code
_entity_poly.pdbx_strand_id
1 'polypeptide(L)'
;ILVLYADGKYEQYEDTWTEGMPESDPAFVPPAGLLQPIRGFGKLWRENTNVRDGLGWATAPEQGFTTTWQEQIGESLGQSKAFARILSGQIAQINSWDVRTGTWQFLAP
;
A
#
# COMPACT_ATOMS: atom_id res chain seq x y z
N ILE A 1 -6.92 2.15 -0.16
CA ILE A 1 -5.65 1.41 -0.34
C ILE A 1 -4.48 2.37 -0.17
N LEU A 2 -3.50 2.01 0.68
CA LEU A 2 -2.25 2.75 0.84
C LEU A 2 -1.13 1.99 0.13
N VAL A 3 -0.38 2.67 -0.73
CA VAL A 3 0.78 2.12 -1.43
C VAL A 3 2.03 2.76 -0.86
N LEU A 4 2.93 1.95 -0.30
CA LEU A 4 4.22 2.39 0.25
C LEU A 4 5.34 1.93 -0.71
N TYR A 5 6.02 2.88 -1.35
CA TYR A 5 7.12 2.58 -2.28
C TYR A 5 8.46 2.51 -1.55
N ALA A 6 9.38 1.70 -2.08
CA ALA A 6 10.71 1.50 -1.49
C ALA A 6 11.56 2.79 -1.46
N ASP A 7 11.25 3.79 -2.29
CA ASP A 7 11.91 5.09 -2.32
C ASP A 7 11.38 6.09 -1.26
N GLY A 8 10.50 5.62 -0.37
CA GLY A 8 9.93 6.44 0.70
C GLY A 8 8.75 7.32 0.27
N LYS A 9 8.22 7.17 -0.95
CA LYS A 9 6.95 7.81 -1.34
C LYS A 9 5.76 6.94 -0.96
N TYR A 10 4.63 7.58 -0.69
CA TYR A 10 3.35 6.87 -0.62
C TYR A 10 2.30 7.53 -1.52
N GLU A 11 1.32 6.71 -1.89
CA GLU A 11 0.11 7.14 -2.57
C GLU A 11 -1.12 6.48 -1.95
N GLN A 12 -2.22 7.21 -1.91
CA GLN A 12 -3.50 6.73 -1.42
C GLN A 12 -4.51 6.64 -2.57
N TYR A 13 -5.13 5.48 -2.69
CA TYR A 13 -6.15 5.18 -3.69
C TYR A 13 -7.44 4.71 -3.03
N GLU A 14 -8.57 4.93 -3.70
CA GLU A 14 -9.83 4.31 -3.32
C GLU A 14 -9.77 2.80 -3.59
N ASP A 15 -10.33 2.00 -2.68
CA ASP A 15 -10.56 0.58 -2.95
C ASP A 15 -11.88 0.44 -3.73
N THR A 16 -11.77 0.03 -4.99
CA THR A 16 -12.91 -0.14 -5.89
C THR A 16 -13.21 -1.61 -6.19
N TRP A 17 -12.50 -2.53 -5.53
CA TRP A 17 -12.81 -3.95 -5.62
C TRP A 17 -13.97 -4.29 -4.68
N THR A 18 -14.87 -5.15 -5.15
CA THR A 18 -15.96 -5.67 -4.34
C THR A 18 -16.03 -7.19 -4.46
N GLU A 19 -16.66 -7.83 -3.48
CA GLU A 19 -16.93 -9.27 -3.55
C GLU A 19 -17.65 -9.64 -4.86
N GLY A 20 -17.22 -10.75 -5.47
CA GLY A 20 -17.70 -11.21 -6.77
C GLY A 20 -16.88 -10.70 -7.96
N MET A 21 -16.02 -9.69 -7.80
CA MET A 21 -15.05 -9.34 -8.84
C MET A 21 -13.90 -10.37 -8.92
N PRO A 22 -13.26 -10.55 -10.08
CA PRO A 22 -12.08 -11.42 -10.19
C PRO A 22 -10.99 -11.02 -9.19
N GLU A 23 -10.46 -11.99 -8.44
CA GLU A 23 -9.37 -11.75 -7.50
C GLU A 23 -8.05 -11.46 -8.25
N SER A 24 -7.83 -12.17 -9.35
CA SER A 24 -6.64 -12.13 -10.20
C SER A 24 -7.02 -11.98 -11.67
N ASP A 25 -6.03 -11.82 -12.54
CA ASP A 25 -6.21 -11.75 -13.99
C ASP A 25 -5.16 -12.63 -14.68
N PRO A 26 -5.58 -13.68 -15.44
CA PRO A 26 -4.67 -14.61 -16.09
C PRO A 26 -3.76 -13.98 -17.15
N ALA A 27 -4.04 -12.76 -17.62
CA ALA A 27 -3.15 -12.03 -18.54
C ALA A 27 -1.83 -11.60 -17.86
N PHE A 28 -1.79 -11.54 -16.53
CA PHE A 28 -0.62 -11.15 -15.76
C PHE A 28 0.03 -12.38 -15.13
N VAL A 29 0.86 -13.07 -15.92
CA VAL A 29 1.59 -14.26 -15.47
C VAL A 29 2.85 -13.85 -14.70
N PRO A 30 2.98 -14.20 -13.40
CA PRO A 30 4.15 -13.83 -12.62
C PRO A 30 5.39 -14.65 -13.04
N PRO A 31 6.60 -14.07 -12.98
CA PRO A 31 7.84 -14.83 -13.09
C PRO A 31 7.98 -15.89 -11.99
N ALA A 32 8.90 -16.84 -12.18
CA ALA A 32 9.15 -17.89 -11.20
C ALA A 32 9.47 -17.33 -9.81
N GLY A 33 8.79 -17.84 -8.79
CA GLY A 33 8.97 -17.42 -7.39
C GLY A 33 8.25 -16.13 -7.00
N LEU A 34 7.52 -15.49 -7.91
CA LEU A 34 6.72 -14.30 -7.65
C LEU A 34 5.23 -14.60 -7.80
N LEU A 35 4.41 -13.67 -7.32
CA LEU A 35 2.96 -13.79 -7.29
C LEU A 35 2.32 -12.53 -7.89
N GLN A 36 1.15 -12.72 -8.47
CA GLN A 36 0.27 -11.60 -8.82
C GLN A 36 -0.41 -11.10 -7.53
N PRO A 37 -0.41 -9.79 -7.24
CA PRO A 37 -1.25 -9.26 -6.18
C PRO A 37 -2.74 -9.49 -6.50
N ILE A 38 -3.56 -9.78 -5.48
CA ILE A 38 -4.96 -10.19 -5.63
C ILE A 38 -5.94 -9.19 -4.98
N ARG A 39 -7.24 -9.35 -5.26
CA ARG A 39 -8.36 -8.57 -4.69
C ARG A 39 -8.17 -7.06 -4.84
N GLY A 40 -8.47 -6.26 -3.80
CA GLY A 40 -8.41 -4.79 -3.82
C GLY A 40 -7.06 -4.25 -4.27
N PHE A 41 -5.98 -4.68 -3.61
CA PHE A 41 -4.63 -4.27 -3.99
C PHE A 41 -4.25 -4.76 -5.39
N GLY A 42 -4.63 -6.00 -5.73
CA GLY A 42 -4.43 -6.60 -7.05
C GLY A 42 -5.12 -5.85 -8.17
N LYS A 43 -6.36 -5.42 -7.97
CA LYS A 43 -7.10 -4.61 -8.93
C LYS A 43 -6.39 -3.29 -9.18
N LEU A 44 -6.04 -2.57 -8.11
CA LEU A 44 -5.26 -1.33 -8.22
C LEU A 44 -3.96 -1.55 -8.99
N TRP A 45 -3.20 -2.60 -8.67
CA TRP A 45 -1.94 -2.93 -9.32
C TRP A 45 -2.10 -3.29 -10.81
N ARG A 46 -3.17 -4.00 -11.19
CA ARG A 46 -3.44 -4.32 -12.60
C ARG A 46 -3.86 -3.11 -13.42
N GLU A 47 -4.68 -2.24 -12.83
CA GLU A 47 -5.30 -1.09 -13.52
C GLU A 47 -4.42 0.16 -13.52
N ASN A 48 -3.40 0.24 -12.65
CA ASN A 48 -2.50 1.38 -12.55
C ASN A 48 -1.05 0.98 -12.86
N THR A 49 -0.57 1.38 -14.04
CA THR A 49 0.82 1.11 -14.50
C THR A 49 1.86 1.72 -13.57
N ASN A 50 1.62 2.91 -13.01
CA ASN A 50 2.58 3.56 -12.12
C ASN A 50 2.76 2.78 -10.81
N VAL A 51 1.64 2.30 -10.23
CA VAL A 51 1.67 1.43 -9.05
C VAL A 51 2.38 0.12 -9.37
N ARG A 52 2.07 -0.49 -10.52
CA ARG A 52 2.70 -1.73 -10.95
C ARG A 52 4.20 -1.61 -11.13
N ASP A 53 4.64 -0.60 -11.86
CA ASP A 53 6.05 -0.41 -12.19
C ASP A 53 6.85 0.03 -10.96
N GLY A 54 6.24 0.80 -10.05
CA GLY A 54 6.87 1.23 -8.81
C GLY A 54 7.02 0.13 -7.75
N LEU A 55 6.16 -0.88 -7.73
CA LEU A 55 6.21 -1.99 -6.77
C LEU A 55 6.81 -3.28 -7.33
N GLY A 56 6.55 -3.57 -8.61
CA GLY A 56 6.80 -4.89 -9.19
C GLY A 56 5.78 -5.96 -8.73
N TRP A 57 6.14 -7.23 -8.91
CA TRP A 57 5.31 -8.37 -8.52
C TRP A 57 5.33 -8.61 -7.01
N ALA A 58 4.30 -9.28 -6.48
CA ALA A 58 4.30 -9.68 -5.07
C ALA A 58 5.35 -10.77 -4.81
N THR A 59 6.03 -10.66 -3.68
CA THR A 59 7.04 -11.63 -3.21
C THR A 59 6.49 -12.62 -2.19
N ALA A 60 5.26 -12.40 -1.72
CA ALA A 60 4.55 -13.26 -0.77
C ALA A 60 3.03 -13.19 -1.05
N PRO A 61 2.24 -14.21 -0.63
CA PRO A 61 0.79 -14.16 -0.74
C PRO A 61 0.20 -12.99 0.03
N GLU A 62 -0.99 -12.52 -0.40
CA GLU A 62 -1.76 -11.54 0.37
C GLU A 62 -2.03 -12.07 1.78
N GLN A 63 -1.74 -11.23 2.79
CA GLN A 63 -1.93 -11.57 4.19
C GLN A 63 -2.78 -10.49 4.87
N GLY A 64 -3.91 -10.92 5.42
CA GLY A 64 -4.67 -10.10 6.37
C GLY A 64 -3.95 -10.09 7.72
N PHE A 65 -3.86 -8.92 8.34
CA PHE A 65 -3.32 -8.78 9.70
C PHE A 65 -4.02 -7.65 10.44
N THR A 66 -4.09 -7.77 11.76
CA THR A 66 -4.60 -6.70 12.61
C THR A 66 -3.49 -5.70 12.88
N THR A 67 -3.76 -4.43 12.61
CA THR A 67 -2.84 -3.32 12.88
C THR A 67 -3.47 -2.30 13.81
N THR A 68 -2.64 -1.48 14.42
CA THR A 68 -3.07 -0.25 15.10
C THR A 68 -2.76 0.92 14.18
N TRP A 69 -3.77 1.75 13.98
CA TRP A 69 -3.67 3.01 13.27
C TRP A 69 -3.77 4.16 14.28
N GLN A 70 -2.80 5.06 14.25
CA GLN A 70 -2.80 6.25 15.09
C GLN A 70 -2.56 7.49 14.23
N GLU A 71 -3.37 8.51 14.44
CA GLU A 71 -3.27 9.78 13.72
C GLU A 71 -2.75 10.88 14.64
N GLN A 72 -1.87 11.71 14.09
CA GLN A 72 -1.47 12.99 14.64
C GLN A 72 -1.95 14.06 13.68
N ILE A 73 -2.89 14.88 14.15
CA ILE A 73 -3.44 15.98 13.37
C ILE A 73 -2.44 17.15 13.41
N GLY A 74 -2.04 17.62 12.24
CA GLY A 74 -1.30 18.86 12.09
C GLY A 74 -2.27 20.04 11.97
N GLU A 75 -1.85 21.22 12.42
CA GLU A 75 -2.65 22.46 12.32
C GLU A 75 -2.70 23.04 10.89
N SER A 76 -2.04 22.38 9.93
CA SER A 76 -1.95 22.82 8.54
C SER A 76 -1.93 21.61 7.60
N LEU A 77 -2.43 21.81 6.37
CA LEU A 77 -2.46 20.77 5.36
C LEU A 77 -1.05 20.23 5.08
N GLY A 78 -0.94 18.91 4.96
CA GLY A 78 0.31 18.20 4.70
C GLY A 78 1.24 18.07 5.91
N GLN A 79 0.87 18.60 7.08
CA GLN A 79 1.64 18.45 8.32
C GLN A 79 1.16 17.29 9.20
N SER A 80 0.01 16.71 8.87
CA SER A 80 -0.53 15.62 9.65
C SER A 80 0.27 14.34 9.42
N LYS A 81 0.39 13.50 10.46
CA LYS A 81 1.08 12.20 10.37
C LYS A 81 0.17 11.05 10.75
N ALA A 82 0.37 9.90 10.13
CA ALA A 82 -0.24 8.66 10.55
C ALA A 82 0.83 7.62 10.87
N PHE A 83 0.55 6.75 11.83
CA PHE A 83 1.43 5.69 12.28
C PHE A 83 0.70 4.35 12.19
N ALA A 84 1.33 3.41 11.51
CA ALA A 84 0.81 2.06 11.34
C ALA A 84 1.87 1.03 11.71
N ARG A 85 1.52 0.06 12.57
CA ARG A 85 2.37 -1.12 12.78
C ARG A 85 2.18 -2.08 11.62
N ILE A 86 3.22 -2.32 10.83
CA ILE A 86 3.16 -3.26 9.70
C ILE A 86 3.36 -4.71 10.17
N LEU A 87 3.18 -5.68 9.26
CA LEU A 87 3.27 -7.11 9.55
C LEU A 87 4.59 -7.53 10.21
N SER A 88 5.72 -6.87 9.89
CA SER A 88 7.02 -7.14 10.52
C SER A 88 7.12 -6.67 11.98
N GLY A 89 6.13 -5.93 12.48
CA GLY A 89 6.14 -5.28 13.79
C GLY A 89 6.77 -3.87 13.80
N GLN A 90 7.42 -3.47 12.71
CA GLN A 90 7.94 -2.11 12.53
C GLN A 90 6.82 -1.07 12.41
N ILE A 91 7.11 0.18 12.78
CA ILE A 91 6.15 1.29 12.66
C ILE A 91 6.48 2.09 11.41
N ALA A 92 5.54 2.16 10.49
CA ALA A 92 5.57 3.09 9.37
C ALA A 92 4.96 4.43 9.80
N GLN A 93 5.72 5.52 9.68
CA GLN A 93 5.23 6.89 9.77
C GLN A 93 4.91 7.38 8.36
N ILE A 94 3.68 7.81 8.13
CA ILE A 94 3.19 8.39 6.88
C ILE A 94 3.08 9.90 7.12
N ASN A 95 3.91 10.68 6.42
CA ASN A 95 3.92 12.13 6.50
C ASN A 95 2.89 12.68 5.52
N SER A 96 2.18 13.74 5.91
CA SER A 96 1.18 14.39 5.05
C SER A 96 -0.05 13.51 4.79
N TRP A 97 -0.47 12.67 5.75
CA TRP A 97 -1.56 11.68 5.54
C TRP A 97 -2.86 12.29 5.03
N ASP A 98 -3.11 13.57 5.32
CA ASP A 98 -4.28 14.35 4.92
C ASP A 98 -4.29 14.71 3.43
N VAL A 99 -3.24 14.39 2.68
CA VAL A 99 -3.18 14.47 1.22
C VAL A 99 -2.94 13.10 0.58
N ARG A 100 -3.31 12.95 -0.69
CA ARG A 100 -3.27 11.66 -1.41
C ARG A 100 -1.87 11.13 -1.71
N THR A 101 -0.83 11.96 -1.62
CA THR A 101 0.55 11.59 -1.92
C THR A 101 1.51 12.30 -0.99
N GLY A 102 2.60 11.64 -0.62
CA GLY A 102 3.64 12.26 0.20
C GLY A 102 4.76 11.27 0.49
N THR A 103 5.32 11.33 1.70
CA THR A 103 6.44 10.46 2.08
C THR A 103 6.11 9.57 3.27
N TRP A 104 6.80 8.45 3.37
CA TRP A 104 6.77 7.58 4.54
C TRP A 104 8.17 7.15 4.92
N GLN A 105 8.33 6.72 6.17
CA GLN A 105 9.57 6.13 6.66
C GLN A 105 9.29 5.14 7.79
N PHE A 106 10.19 4.20 8.02
CA PHE A 106 10.19 3.45 9.26
C PHE A 106 10.71 4.33 10.40
N LEU A 107 10.05 4.28 11.54
CA LEU A 107 10.65 4.79 12.78
C LEU A 107 11.73 3.82 13.23
N ALA A 108 12.90 4.37 13.61
CA ALA A 108 13.94 3.59 14.27
C ALA A 108 13.36 2.98 15.56
N PRO A 109 13.76 1.74 15.91
CA PRO A 109 13.34 1.10 17.15
C PRO A 109 13.75 1.88 18.40
#